data_AF-A0A7S3B2T9-F1
#
_entry.id   AF-A0A7S3B2T9-F1
#
_cell.length_a   1.000
_cell.length_b   1.000
_cell.length_c   1.000
_cell.angle_alpha   90.00
_cell.angle_beta   90.00
_cell.angle_gamma   90.00
#
_symmetry.space_group_name_H-M   'P 1'
#
loop_
_entity.id
_entity.type
_entity.pdbx_description
1 polymer ?
#
loop_
_entity_poly.entity_id
_entity_poly.type
_entity_poly.pdbx_seq_one_letter_code
_entity_poly.pdbx_strand_id
1 'polypeptide(L)'
;VPDKIQEDIDRLEQTSFNPWRKRENYAERAHTLLYIEEAQQKKNFRRYDLAGVNLHASKEGDELWHKLMVGGLAERRPSVLKGDSVYVWVPGTTDVEYEGFVQEVLRDATWLQLNPCFQDATRGVTEFNVR
;
A
#
# COMPACT_ATOMS: atom_id res chain seq x y z
N VAL A 1 18.53 -11.25 -52.14
CA VAL A 1 18.97 -11.83 -50.86
C VAL A 1 19.32 -13.28 -51.13
N PRO A 2 20.47 -13.81 -50.69
CA PRO A 2 20.80 -15.24 -50.87
C PRO A 2 19.69 -16.13 -50.30
N ASP A 3 19.35 -17.22 -51.00
CA ASP A 3 18.18 -18.05 -50.67
C ASP A 3 18.17 -18.55 -49.22
N LYS A 4 19.35 -18.89 -48.67
CA LYS A 4 19.52 -19.24 -47.25
C LYS A 4 19.12 -18.14 -46.28
N ILE A 5 19.40 -16.89 -46.63
CA ILE A 5 19.06 -15.74 -45.79
C ILE A 5 17.54 -15.50 -45.84
N GLN A 6 16.89 -15.79 -46.96
CA GLN A 6 15.43 -15.69 -47.07
C GLN A 6 14.73 -16.80 -46.27
N GLU A 7 15.22 -18.04 -46.33
CA GLU A 7 14.70 -19.15 -45.51
C GLU A 7 14.83 -18.88 -44.00
N ASP A 8 15.95 -18.31 -43.56
CA ASP A 8 16.16 -17.97 -42.15
C ASP A 8 15.23 -16.83 -41.70
N ILE A 9 14.95 -15.85 -42.56
CA ILE A 9 13.99 -14.76 -42.27
C ILE A 9 12.57 -15.34 -42.16
N ASP A 10 12.15 -16.16 -43.11
CA ASP A 10 10.80 -16.75 -43.12
C ASP A 10 10.57 -17.70 -41.92
N ARG A 11 11.62 -18.40 -41.47
CA ARG A 11 11.62 -19.22 -40.25
C ARG A 11 11.50 -18.38 -38.98
N LEU A 12 12.13 -17.21 -38.95
CA LEU A 12 12.01 -16.25 -37.84
C LEU A 12 10.64 -15.58 -37.80
N GLU A 13 10.00 -15.34 -38.95
CA GLU A 13 8.63 -14.83 -39.00
C GLU A 13 7.60 -15.83 -38.45
N GLN A 14 7.80 -17.14 -38.68
CA GLN A 14 6.95 -18.20 -38.08
C GLN A 14 7.14 -18.35 -36.57
N THR A 15 8.36 -18.13 -36.09
CA THR A 15 8.63 -18.00 -34.66
C THR A 15 8.39 -16.57 -34.25
N SER A 16 7.09 -16.18 -34.20
CA SER A 16 6.67 -14.89 -33.66
C SER A 16 7.60 -14.50 -32.52
N PHE A 17 8.38 -13.42 -32.72
CA PHE A 17 9.32 -12.87 -31.74
C PHE A 17 8.52 -12.19 -30.62
N ASN A 18 7.47 -12.88 -30.19
CA ASN A 18 6.68 -12.59 -29.04
C ASN A 18 7.32 -13.42 -27.92
N PRO A 19 8.25 -12.84 -27.14
CA PRO A 19 8.91 -13.54 -26.05
C PRO A 19 7.92 -14.05 -24.99
N TRP A 20 6.64 -13.64 -25.05
CA TRP A 20 5.53 -14.09 -24.22
C TRP A 20 4.92 -15.44 -24.65
N ARG A 21 5.30 -15.99 -25.82
CA ARG A 21 4.65 -17.19 -26.41
C ARG A 21 5.26 -18.53 -25.95
N LYS A 22 6.46 -18.53 -25.36
CA LYS A 22 7.08 -19.76 -24.82
C LYS A 22 6.56 -20.04 -23.40
N ARG A 23 5.78 -21.12 -23.24
CA ARG A 23 5.19 -21.53 -21.95
C ARG A 23 6.24 -21.80 -20.87
N GLU A 24 7.41 -22.27 -21.26
CA GLU A 24 8.50 -22.67 -20.34
C GLU A 24 8.94 -21.53 -19.40
N ASN A 25 8.91 -20.28 -19.87
CA ASN A 25 9.41 -19.12 -19.11
C ASN A 25 8.28 -18.18 -18.65
N TYR A 26 7.01 -18.55 -18.86
CA TYR A 26 5.89 -17.68 -18.53
C TYR A 26 5.74 -17.48 -17.02
N ALA A 27 5.84 -18.56 -16.25
CA ALA A 27 5.68 -18.52 -14.80
C ALA A 27 6.78 -17.68 -14.11
N GLU A 28 8.04 -17.89 -14.47
CA GLU A 28 9.18 -17.14 -13.90
C GLU A 28 9.10 -15.64 -14.24
N ARG A 29 8.68 -15.30 -15.46
CA ARG A 29 8.51 -13.91 -15.87
C ARG A 29 7.31 -13.26 -15.22
N ALA A 30 6.18 -13.96 -15.09
CA ALA A 30 5.01 -13.48 -14.35
C ALA A 30 5.37 -13.24 -12.88
N HIS A 31 6.11 -14.15 -12.25
CA HIS A 31 6.62 -13.96 -10.89
C HIS A 31 7.52 -12.72 -10.79
N THR A 32 8.42 -12.51 -11.76
CA THR A 32 9.28 -11.32 -11.80
C THR A 32 8.46 -10.02 -11.92
N LEU A 33 7.45 -10.01 -12.78
CA LEU A 33 6.56 -8.84 -12.94
C LEU A 33 5.75 -8.57 -11.67
N LEU A 34 5.21 -9.61 -11.03
CA LEU A 34 4.52 -9.49 -9.75
C LEU A 34 5.45 -8.91 -8.68
N TYR A 35 6.70 -9.39 -8.59
CA TYR A 35 7.68 -8.87 -7.65
C TYR A 35 7.98 -7.38 -7.87
N ILE A 36 8.14 -6.96 -9.14
CA ILE A 36 8.34 -5.55 -9.49
C ILE A 36 7.11 -4.71 -9.12
N GLU A 37 5.91 -5.20 -9.42
CA GLU A 37 4.66 -4.51 -9.10
C GLU A 37 4.49 -4.35 -7.60
N GLU A 38 4.74 -5.40 -6.81
CA GLU A 38 4.70 -5.32 -5.34
C GLU A 38 5.72 -4.31 -4.79
N ALA A 39 6.93 -4.26 -5.34
CA ALA A 39 7.94 -3.29 -4.93
C ALA A 39 7.51 -1.85 -5.26
N GLN A 40 6.93 -1.65 -6.45
CA GLN A 40 6.39 -0.35 -6.87
C GLN A 40 5.18 0.06 -6.02
N GLN A 41 4.30 -0.89 -5.69
CA GLN A 41 3.14 -0.68 -4.82
C GLN A 41 3.59 -0.28 -3.41
N LYS A 42 4.55 -1.01 -2.81
CA LYS A 42 5.14 -0.66 -1.50
C LYS A 42 5.75 0.76 -1.51
N LYS A 43 6.45 1.13 -2.58
CA LYS A 43 7.01 2.48 -2.74
C LYS A 43 5.91 3.55 -2.86
N ASN A 44 4.82 3.23 -3.55
CA ASN A 44 3.69 4.15 -3.69
C ASN A 44 2.95 4.33 -2.37
N PHE A 45 2.78 3.27 -1.56
CA PHE A 45 2.17 3.36 -0.24
C PHE A 45 2.94 4.28 0.70
N ARG A 46 4.29 4.20 0.71
CA ARG A 46 5.14 5.08 1.53
C ARG A 46 4.98 6.58 1.27
N ARG A 47 4.39 6.98 0.14
CA ARG A 47 4.11 8.41 -0.14
C ARG A 47 2.96 8.95 0.71
N TYR A 48 2.19 8.06 1.32
CA TYR A 48 1.06 8.39 2.17
C TYR A 48 1.38 8.23 3.66
N ASP A 49 2.64 7.94 4.01
CA ASP A 49 3.12 8.00 5.38
C ASP A 49 2.88 9.43 5.89
N LEU A 50 2.11 9.55 6.96
CA LEU A 50 1.79 10.83 7.58
C LEU A 50 2.70 11.02 8.78
N ALA A 51 3.31 12.20 8.88
CA ALA A 51 4.17 12.56 10.01
C ALA A 51 3.59 13.74 10.77
N GLY A 52 3.65 13.69 12.11
CA GLY A 52 3.20 14.77 12.97
C GLY A 52 1.69 15.08 12.88
N VAL A 53 0.86 14.06 12.66
CA VAL A 53 -0.59 14.22 12.58
C VAL A 53 -1.25 14.12 13.95
N ASN A 54 -2.30 14.91 14.15
CA ASN A 54 -3.12 14.84 15.35
C ASN A 54 -4.23 13.81 15.15
N LEU A 55 -4.40 12.91 16.11
CA LEU A 55 -5.50 11.95 16.15
C LEU A 55 -6.58 12.45 17.11
N HIS A 56 -7.79 12.68 16.59
CA HIS A 56 -8.91 13.11 17.43
C HIS A 56 -9.69 11.89 17.91
N ALA A 57 -9.63 11.62 19.22
CA ALA A 57 -10.41 10.55 19.83
C ALA A 57 -11.89 10.95 19.98
N SER A 58 -12.79 10.06 19.57
CA SER A 58 -14.23 10.14 19.76
C SER A 58 -14.74 8.82 20.30
N LYS A 59 -15.74 8.86 21.19
CA LYS A 59 -16.43 7.65 21.65
C LYS A 59 -17.64 7.41 20.77
N GLU A 60 -17.70 6.23 20.15
CA GLU A 60 -18.85 5.75 19.40
C GLU A 60 -19.44 4.56 20.18
N GLY A 61 -20.39 4.86 21.08
CA GLY A 61 -20.89 3.89 22.05
C GLY A 61 -19.83 3.52 23.10
N ASP A 62 -19.56 2.22 23.24
CA ASP A 62 -18.52 1.68 24.14
C ASP A 62 -17.13 1.61 23.47
N GLU A 63 -17.04 1.85 22.17
CA GLU A 63 -15.79 1.80 21.43
C GLU A 63 -15.16 3.19 21.28
N LEU A 64 -13.83 3.19 21.27
CA LEU A 64 -13.02 4.39 21.12
C LEU A 64 -12.44 4.45 19.71
N TRP A 65 -12.89 5.43 18.94
CA TRP A 65 -12.47 5.64 17.57
C TRP A 65 -11.59 6.88 17.47
N HIS A 66 -10.65 6.87 16.55
CA HIS A 66 -9.70 7.96 16.31
C HIS A 66 -9.89 8.45 14.88
N LYS A 67 -10.15 9.75 14.74
CA LYS A 67 -10.24 10.39 13.43
C LYS A 67 -8.85 10.77 12.95
N LEU A 68 -8.48 10.23 11.80
CA LEU A 68 -7.27 10.60 11.06
C LEU A 68 -7.68 11.41 9.82
N MET A 69 -7.09 12.58 9.63
CA MET A 69 -7.26 13.37 8.42
C MET A 69 -6.28 12.86 7.35
N VAL A 70 -6.81 12.38 6.22
CA VAL A 70 -6.00 11.86 5.11
C VAL A 70 -6.43 12.61 3.85
N GLY A 71 -5.59 13.55 3.41
CA GLY A 71 -5.84 14.29 2.17
C GLY A 71 -5.76 13.38 0.95
N GLY A 72 -6.66 13.58 -0.03
CA GLY A 72 -6.62 12.87 -1.30
C GLY A 72 -7.32 11.50 -1.32
N LEU A 73 -8.00 11.12 -0.22
CA LEU A 73 -8.73 9.85 -0.15
C LEU A 73 -9.88 9.77 -1.17
N ALA A 74 -10.51 10.91 -1.46
CA ALA A 74 -11.53 11.07 -2.50
C ALA A 74 -11.04 10.72 -3.92
N GLU A 75 -9.73 10.78 -4.19
CA GLU A 75 -9.14 10.47 -5.50
C GLU A 75 -8.93 8.96 -5.71
N ARG A 76 -9.41 8.11 -4.77
CA ARG A 76 -9.20 6.64 -4.73
C ARG A 76 -7.72 6.22 -4.67
N ARG A 77 -6.84 7.15 -4.26
CA ARG A 77 -5.39 6.89 -4.08
C ARG A 77 -4.90 7.70 -2.86
N PRO A 78 -4.63 7.05 -1.73
CA PRO A 78 -4.50 5.61 -1.54
C PRO A 78 -5.86 4.91 -1.45
N SER A 79 -5.91 3.66 -1.90
CA SER A 79 -7.12 2.82 -1.84
C SER A 79 -7.30 2.27 -0.43
N VAL A 80 -7.66 3.12 0.54
CA VAL A 80 -7.94 2.67 1.91
C VAL A 80 -9.34 2.08 1.97
N LEU A 81 -9.44 0.88 2.52
CA LEU A 81 -10.69 0.16 2.71
C LEU A 81 -10.95 -0.08 4.20
N LYS A 82 -12.22 -0.31 4.52
CA LYS A 82 -12.61 -0.80 5.85
C LYS A 82 -11.91 -2.13 6.12
N GLY A 83 -11.27 -2.23 7.28
CA GLY A 83 -10.51 -3.39 7.73
C GLY A 83 -9.01 -3.32 7.45
N ASP A 84 -8.53 -2.32 6.73
CA ASP A 84 -7.09 -2.14 6.53
C ASP A 84 -6.38 -1.86 7.86
N SER A 85 -5.19 -2.46 8.03
CA SER A 85 -4.32 -2.19 9.17
C SER A 85 -3.60 -0.86 8.99
N VAL A 86 -3.50 -0.11 10.09
CA VAL A 86 -2.77 1.16 10.19
C VAL A 86 -1.83 1.07 11.39
N TYR A 87 -0.61 1.57 11.23
CA TYR A 87 0.39 1.59 12.28
C TYR A 87 0.66 3.03 12.72
N VAL A 88 0.59 3.28 14.02
CA VAL A 88 0.77 4.60 14.62
C VAL A 88 1.91 4.55 15.61
N TRP A 89 2.80 5.55 15.59
CA TRP A 89 3.88 5.67 16.58
C TRP A 89 4.15 7.12 16.95
N VAL A 90 4.83 7.32 18.09
CA VAL A 90 5.19 8.66 18.57
C VAL A 90 6.41 9.18 17.79
N PRO A 91 6.41 10.42 17.28
CA PRO A 91 7.55 10.99 16.59
C PRO A 91 8.79 11.02 17.49
N GLY A 92 9.93 10.58 16.96
CA GLY A 92 11.20 10.54 17.71
C GLY A 92 11.44 9.24 18.49
N THR A 93 10.46 8.35 18.57
CA THR A 93 10.65 6.97 19.03
C THR A 93 10.28 5.98 17.93
N THR A 94 11.00 4.87 17.84
CA THR A 94 10.69 3.76 16.90
C THR A 94 10.50 2.43 17.62
N ASP A 95 10.44 2.46 18.95
CA ASP A 95 10.45 1.26 19.78
C ASP A 95 9.08 0.58 19.84
N VAL A 96 8.00 1.35 19.68
CA VAL A 96 6.62 0.85 19.77
C VAL A 96 5.78 1.41 18.63
N GLU A 97 5.30 0.50 17.78
CA GLU A 97 4.24 0.76 16.80
C GLU A 97 2.92 0.21 17.35
N TYR A 98 1.87 1.02 17.33
CA TYR A 98 0.52 0.63 17.71
C TYR A 98 -0.29 0.33 16.47
N GLU A 99 -0.80 -0.89 16.39
CA GLU A 99 -1.69 -1.30 15.31
C GLU A 99 -3.14 -0.85 15.60
N GLY A 100 -3.82 -0.47 14.53
CA GLY A 100 -5.26 -0.27 14.51
C GLY A 100 -5.86 -0.64 13.16
N PHE A 101 -7.19 -0.62 13.12
CA PHE A 101 -7.95 -0.99 11.93
C PHE A 101 -8.85 0.15 11.47
N VAL A 102 -8.96 0.32 10.16
CA VAL A 102 -9.89 1.28 9.57
C VAL A 102 -11.32 0.77 9.74
N GLN A 103 -12.15 1.51 10.47
CA GLN A 103 -13.57 1.19 10.65
C GLN A 103 -14.45 1.83 9.59
N GLU A 104 -14.14 3.06 9.21
CA GLU A 104 -14.91 3.81 8.23
C GLU A 104 -14.01 4.78 7.46
N VAL A 105 -14.30 4.90 6.16
CA VAL A 105 -13.56 5.76 5.23
C VAL A 105 -14.50 6.89 4.81
N LEU A 106 -14.14 8.12 5.18
CA LEU A 106 -14.83 9.34 4.76
C LEU A 106 -14.12 9.95 3.54
N ARG A 107 -14.60 11.10 3.06
CA ARG A 107 -14.03 11.77 1.87
C ARG A 107 -12.56 12.19 2.05
N ASP A 108 -12.24 12.77 3.20
CA ASP A 108 -10.92 13.36 3.51
C ASP A 108 -10.40 12.91 4.90
N ALA A 109 -11.02 11.87 5.46
CA ALA A 109 -10.70 11.37 6.79
C ALA A 109 -11.04 9.88 6.92
N THR A 110 -10.45 9.21 7.89
CA THR A 110 -10.77 7.83 8.25
C THR A 110 -10.99 7.72 9.75
N TRP A 111 -11.96 6.88 10.13
CA TRP A 111 -12.13 6.43 11.50
C TRP A 111 -11.31 5.18 11.73
N LEU A 112 -10.47 5.21 12.75
CA LEU A 112 -9.57 4.14 13.13
C LEU A 112 -9.91 3.63 14.52
N GLN A 113 -9.89 2.33 14.71
CA GLN A 113 -9.90 1.72 16.03
C GLN A 113 -8.49 1.27 16.37
N LEU A 114 -7.87 1.94 17.35
CA LEU A 114 -6.54 1.62 17.84
C LEU A 114 -6.62 0.68 19.03
N ASN A 115 -5.53 -0.02 19.30
CA ASN A 115 -5.40 -0.87 20.49
C ASN A 115 -5.73 -0.06 21.78
N PRO A 116 -6.54 -0.58 22.72
CA PRO A 116 -6.90 0.11 23.96
C PRO A 116 -5.70 0.66 24.75
N CYS A 117 -4.55 -0.04 24.72
CA CYS A 117 -3.32 0.40 25.40
C CYS A 117 -2.71 1.67 24.80
N PHE A 118 -3.11 2.07 23.58
CA PHE A 118 -2.60 3.25 22.89
C PHE A 118 -2.82 4.52 23.73
N GLN A 119 -4.03 4.73 24.24
CA GLN A 119 -4.35 5.96 24.98
C GLN A 119 -3.56 6.08 26.27
N ASP A 120 -3.36 4.97 26.98
CA ASP A 120 -2.63 4.97 28.24
C ASP A 120 -1.15 5.23 28.04
N ALA A 121 -0.57 4.69 26.97
CA ALA A 121 0.85 4.86 26.66
C ALA A 121 1.17 6.21 26.01
N THR A 122 0.20 6.85 25.34
CA THR A 122 0.41 8.11 24.61
C THR A 122 -0.20 9.33 25.31
N ARG A 123 -0.55 9.22 26.60
CA ARG A 123 -1.11 10.33 27.38
C ARG A 123 -0.19 11.56 27.34
N GLY A 124 -0.70 12.66 26.78
CA GLY A 124 0.01 13.93 26.68
C GLY A 124 0.79 14.14 25.37
N VAL A 125 0.83 13.14 24.49
CA VAL A 125 1.35 13.30 23.12
C VAL A 125 0.20 13.73 22.21
N THR A 126 0.43 14.77 21.42
CA THR A 126 -0.57 15.30 20.47
C THR A 126 -0.29 14.85 19.04
N GLU A 127 0.98 14.74 18.67
CA GLU A 127 1.43 14.43 17.31
C GLU A 127 1.88 12.98 17.18
N PHE A 128 1.47 12.34 16.09
CA PHE A 128 1.75 10.95 15.78
C PHE A 128 2.23 10.78 14.36
N ASN A 129 3.05 9.78 14.11
CA ASN A 129 3.36 9.31 12.77
C ASN A 129 2.48 8.11 12.46
N VAL A 130 2.05 8.00 11.20
CA VAL A 130 1.11 6.99 10.73
C VAL A 130 1.58 6.39 9.41
N ARG A 131 1.49 5.06 9.29
CA ARG A 131 1.80 4.27 8.09
C ARG A 131 0.68 3.28 7.78
#